data_AF-A0A6J8FMZ7-F1
#
_entry.id   AF-A0A6J8FMZ7-F1
#
_cell.length_a   1.000
_cell.length_b   1.000
_cell.length_c   1.000
_cell.angle_alpha   90.00
_cell.angle_beta   90.00
_cell.angle_gamma   90.00
#
_symmetry.space_group_name_H-M   'P 1'
#
loop_
_entity.id
_entity.type
_entity.pdbx_description
1 polymer ?
#
loop_
_entity_poly.entity_id
_entity_poly.type
_entity_poly.pdbx_seq_one_letter_code
_entity_poly.pdbx_strand_id
1 'polypeptide(L)'
;MACNISIAIYIILQFIAFFFVLVGTPLDMFRGTNKEVAFSHFCLTLWGAKWGCSNSSYFLKSDEVWTNCTGRRNRFRAAQALAVISIFLYGAAFVLGIFFLLCCPFFRWVCLVLNIVGIFSLGIVWAAVVLTHYADEDDHCPKMERFFKLGVGFAFFLVAWCLDIINIFLLLIRCEDQKFGESGNPGLYTTGGQEELK
;
A
#
# COMPACT_ATOMS: atom_id res chain seq x y z
N MET A 1 13.83 8.22 -24.39
CA MET A 1 14.64 8.14 -23.15
C MET A 1 13.84 8.46 -21.89
N ALA A 2 13.24 9.65 -21.73
CA ALA A 2 12.39 9.97 -20.58
C ALA A 2 11.29 8.92 -20.30
N CYS A 3 10.77 8.26 -21.35
CA CYS A 3 9.77 7.19 -21.24
C CYS A 3 10.23 5.96 -20.42
N ASN A 4 11.53 5.68 -20.32
CA ASN A 4 12.05 4.53 -19.57
C ASN A 4 12.39 4.92 -18.12
N ILE A 5 12.79 6.17 -17.89
CA ILE A 5 13.22 6.67 -16.57
C ILE A 5 12.06 6.63 -15.54
N SER A 6 10.88 7.19 -15.85
CA SER A 6 9.74 7.13 -14.90
C SER A 6 9.24 5.70 -14.66
N ILE A 7 9.37 4.79 -15.64
CA ILE A 7 9.01 3.37 -15.45
C ILE A 7 10.01 2.71 -14.49
N ALA A 8 11.32 2.97 -14.65
CA ALA A 8 12.33 2.50 -13.71
C ALA A 8 12.11 3.06 -12.29
N ILE A 9 11.78 4.35 -12.15
CA ILE A 9 11.43 4.97 -10.86
C ILE A 9 10.19 4.28 -10.27
N TYR A 10 9.11 4.11 -11.02
CA TYR A 10 7.91 3.37 -10.59
C TYR A 10 8.26 1.97 -10.08
N ILE A 11 9.07 1.19 -10.81
CA ILE A 11 9.49 -0.16 -10.39
C ILE A 11 10.26 -0.12 -9.06
N ILE A 12 11.17 0.83 -8.89
CA ILE A 12 11.96 0.99 -7.66
C ILE A 12 11.07 1.37 -6.47
N LEU A 13 10.18 2.35 -6.64
CA LEU A 13 9.24 2.76 -5.59
C LEU A 13 8.24 1.66 -5.26
N GLN A 14 7.73 0.94 -6.27
CA GLN A 14 6.83 -0.20 -6.10
C GLN A 14 7.51 -1.36 -5.36
N PHE A 15 8.79 -1.62 -5.63
CA PHE A 15 9.59 -2.60 -4.88
C PHE A 15 9.72 -2.22 -3.40
N ILE A 16 10.05 -0.96 -3.12
CA ILE A 16 10.17 -0.45 -1.74
C ILE A 16 8.81 -0.54 -1.02
N ALA A 17 7.73 -0.14 -1.68
CA ALA A 17 6.37 -0.24 -1.14
C ALA A 17 5.99 -1.70 -0.84
N PHE A 18 6.22 -2.62 -1.79
CA PHE A 18 6.01 -4.06 -1.61
C PHE A 18 6.81 -4.61 -0.42
N PHE A 19 8.10 -4.28 -0.33
CA PHE A 19 8.97 -4.70 0.77
C PHE A 19 8.48 -4.20 2.13
N PHE A 20 8.02 -2.94 2.20
CA PHE A 20 7.44 -2.37 3.42
C PHE A 20 6.10 -3.01 3.81
N VAL A 21 5.23 -3.38 2.86
CA VAL A 21 4.01 -4.16 3.19
C VAL A 21 4.38 -5.56 3.68
N LEU A 22 5.31 -6.24 2.99
CA LEU A 22 5.75 -7.60 3.33
C LEU A 22 6.39 -7.67 4.72
N VAL A 23 7.30 -6.74 5.05
CA VAL A 23 8.01 -6.68 6.33
C VAL A 23 7.16 -6.02 7.42
N GLY A 24 6.28 -5.07 7.09
CA GLY A 24 5.37 -4.43 8.03
C GLY A 24 4.29 -5.37 8.58
N THR A 25 3.78 -6.30 7.74
CA THR A 25 2.70 -7.23 8.10
C THR A 25 2.98 -8.12 9.33
N PRO A 26 4.17 -8.72 9.53
CA PRO A 26 4.50 -9.47 10.75
C PRO A 26 4.95 -8.60 11.94
N LEU A 27 5.19 -7.30 11.76
CA LEU A 27 5.70 -6.40 12.80
C LEU A 27 4.61 -5.79 13.69
N ASP A 28 5.05 -5.07 14.73
CA ASP A 28 4.18 -4.39 15.68
C ASP A 28 3.38 -3.24 15.02
N MET A 29 2.05 -3.30 15.17
CA MET A 29 1.14 -2.19 14.88
C MET A 29 1.03 -1.26 16.08
N PHE A 30 1.14 -1.82 17.28
CA PHE A 30 1.20 -1.10 18.54
C PHE A 30 2.35 -1.61 19.42
N ARG A 31 2.99 -0.69 20.13
CA ARG A 31 4.09 -0.96 21.03
C ARG A 31 3.82 -0.32 22.39
N GLY A 32 3.87 -1.12 23.46
CA GLY A 32 3.55 -0.65 24.81
C GLY A 32 4.46 0.48 25.26
N THR A 33 3.93 1.44 26.01
CA THR A 33 4.72 2.57 26.52
C THR A 33 5.25 2.30 27.91
N ASN A 34 6.52 2.67 28.15
CA ASN A 34 7.23 2.54 29.43
C ASN A 34 6.57 3.29 30.61
N LYS A 35 5.49 4.05 30.39
CA LYS A 35 4.73 4.72 31.46
C LYS A 35 3.98 3.75 32.36
N GLU A 36 3.63 2.56 31.86
CA GLU A 36 3.07 1.49 32.68
C GLU A 36 3.98 0.25 32.59
N VAL A 37 4.56 -0.12 33.74
CA VAL A 37 5.56 -1.21 33.85
C VAL A 37 5.02 -2.53 33.30
N ALA A 38 3.72 -2.79 33.48
CA ALA A 38 3.03 -3.97 32.95
C ALA A 38 3.07 -4.08 31.41
N PHE A 39 3.05 -2.96 30.68
CA PHE A 39 2.96 -2.94 29.22
C PHE A 39 4.28 -2.64 28.50
N SER A 40 5.34 -2.24 29.22
CA SER A 40 6.62 -1.80 28.63
C SER A 40 7.31 -2.81 27.69
N HIS A 41 6.94 -4.09 27.76
CA HIS A 41 7.47 -5.17 26.90
C HIS A 41 6.43 -5.78 25.95
N PHE A 42 5.19 -5.28 25.93
CA PHE A 42 4.14 -5.79 25.05
C PHE A 42 4.26 -5.20 23.65
N CYS A 43 4.21 -6.06 22.63
CA CYS A 43 4.12 -5.68 21.23
C CYS A 43 2.90 -6.37 20.61
N LEU A 44 2.00 -5.60 20.00
CA LEU A 44 0.75 -6.09 19.42
C LEU A 44 0.81 -5.91 17.88
N THR A 45 0.80 -7.02 17.16
CA THR A 45 0.77 -7.07 15.69
C THR A 45 -0.68 -7.21 15.22
N LEU A 46 -0.93 -7.23 13.90
CA LEU A 46 -2.24 -7.62 13.37
C LEU A 46 -2.69 -9.02 13.85
N TRP A 47 -1.74 -9.93 14.04
CA TRP A 47 -1.92 -11.37 14.27
C TRP A 47 -2.11 -11.76 15.73
N GLY A 48 -1.59 -10.95 16.65
CA GLY A 48 -1.69 -11.20 18.08
C GLY A 48 -0.66 -10.43 18.90
N ALA A 49 -0.66 -10.70 20.20
CA ALA A 49 0.22 -10.07 21.15
C ALA A 49 1.48 -10.93 21.42
N LYS A 50 2.61 -10.25 21.59
CA LYS A 50 3.93 -10.82 21.85
C LYS A 50 4.57 -10.19 23.09
N TRP A 51 5.24 -11.02 23.89
CA TRP A 51 6.18 -10.57 24.91
C TRP A 51 7.52 -10.32 24.24
N GLY A 52 7.93 -9.06 24.11
CA GLY A 52 9.11 -8.65 23.35
C GLY A 52 8.89 -8.71 21.82
N CYS A 53 9.15 -7.59 21.13
CA CYS A 53 8.90 -7.46 19.70
C CYS A 53 9.74 -8.43 18.82
N SER A 54 10.86 -8.94 19.36
CA SER A 54 11.77 -9.87 18.68
C SER A 54 11.30 -11.32 18.69
N ASN A 55 10.33 -11.69 19.52
CA ASN A 55 9.92 -13.10 19.65
C ASN A 55 9.02 -13.54 18.49
N SER A 56 9.15 -14.80 18.08
CA SER A 56 8.34 -15.41 17.01
C SER A 56 6.96 -15.86 17.51
N SER A 57 6.88 -16.34 18.75
CA SER A 57 5.66 -16.84 19.38
C SER A 57 4.71 -15.73 19.82
N TYR A 58 3.42 -15.96 19.60
CA TYR A 58 2.33 -15.18 20.18
C TYR A 58 1.91 -15.84 21.48
N PHE A 59 1.71 -15.06 22.54
CA PHE A 59 1.14 -15.58 23.80
C PHE A 59 -0.40 -15.52 23.78
N LEU A 60 -0.96 -14.53 23.08
CA LEU A 60 -2.39 -14.38 22.78
C LEU A 60 -2.56 -14.08 21.29
N LYS A 61 -3.54 -14.73 20.64
CA LYS A 61 -3.93 -14.44 19.25
C LYS A 61 -4.83 -13.20 19.18
N SER A 62 -4.88 -12.54 18.01
CA SER A 62 -5.70 -11.33 17.80
C SER A 62 -7.16 -11.51 18.22
N ASP A 63 -7.76 -12.67 17.94
CA ASP A 63 -9.14 -12.99 18.35
C ASP A 63 -9.35 -13.06 19.86
N GLU A 64 -8.33 -13.51 20.60
CA GLU A 64 -8.34 -13.60 22.06
C GLU A 64 -8.12 -12.21 22.68
N VAL A 65 -7.17 -11.42 22.13
CA VAL A 65 -6.93 -10.01 22.52
C VAL A 65 -8.20 -9.18 22.41
N TRP A 66 -8.99 -9.40 21.35
CA TRP A 66 -10.22 -8.66 21.08
C TRP A 66 -11.51 -9.42 21.47
N THR A 67 -11.43 -10.42 22.35
CA THR A 67 -12.59 -11.28 22.66
C THR A 67 -13.79 -10.48 23.21
N ASN A 68 -13.52 -9.53 24.11
CA ASN A 68 -14.51 -8.62 24.71
C ASN A 68 -14.88 -7.41 23.82
N CYS A 69 -14.09 -7.13 22.78
CA CYS A 69 -14.25 -5.95 21.92
C CYS A 69 -14.59 -6.40 20.49
N THR A 70 -15.82 -6.87 20.28
CA THR A 70 -16.26 -7.52 19.03
C THR A 70 -16.12 -6.61 17.79
N GLY A 71 -16.35 -5.30 17.95
CA GLY A 71 -16.09 -4.28 16.93
C GLY A 71 -14.62 -4.28 16.50
N ARG A 72 -13.67 -4.12 17.44
CA ARG A 72 -12.23 -4.21 17.16
C ARG A 72 -11.86 -5.54 16.52
N ARG A 73 -12.35 -6.67 17.05
CA ARG A 73 -12.07 -8.01 16.50
C ARG A 73 -12.43 -8.12 15.03
N ASN A 74 -13.62 -7.68 14.65
CA ASN A 74 -14.08 -7.74 13.26
C ASN A 74 -13.25 -6.83 12.34
N ARG A 75 -12.90 -5.61 12.79
CA ARG A 75 -11.99 -4.72 12.05
C ARG A 75 -10.58 -5.31 11.90
N PHE A 76 -10.04 -5.97 12.93
CA PHE A 76 -8.74 -6.64 12.88
C PHE A 76 -8.72 -7.88 11.98
N ARG A 77 -9.79 -8.67 11.95
CA ARG A 77 -9.96 -9.77 10.98
C ARG A 77 -9.97 -9.26 9.53
N ALA A 78 -10.72 -8.18 9.27
CA ALA A 78 -10.71 -7.54 7.96
C ALA A 78 -9.31 -7.00 7.61
N ALA A 79 -8.63 -6.35 8.55
CA ALA A 79 -7.28 -5.82 8.36
C ALA A 79 -6.23 -6.92 8.12
N GLN A 80 -6.32 -8.09 8.78
CA GLN A 80 -5.45 -9.24 8.49
C GLN A 80 -5.63 -9.72 7.04
N ALA A 81 -6.88 -9.93 6.61
CA ALA A 81 -7.19 -10.37 5.25
C ALA A 81 -6.72 -9.35 4.20
N LEU A 82 -7.01 -8.05 4.43
CA LEU A 82 -6.62 -6.98 3.54
C LEU A 82 -5.10 -6.75 3.49
N ALA A 83 -4.37 -6.95 4.60
CA ALA A 83 -2.90 -6.89 4.59
C ALA A 83 -2.30 -7.99 3.71
N VAL A 84 -2.80 -9.23 3.83
CA VAL A 84 -2.39 -10.35 2.96
C VAL A 84 -2.72 -10.08 1.49
N ILE A 85 -3.93 -9.58 1.20
CA ILE A 85 -4.31 -9.16 -0.16
C ILE A 85 -3.37 -8.05 -0.68
N SER A 86 -3.01 -7.08 0.16
CA SER A 86 -2.10 -5.99 -0.21
C SER A 86 -0.70 -6.50 -0.58
N ILE A 87 -0.17 -7.53 0.10
CA ILE A 87 1.10 -8.17 -0.28
C ILE A 87 1.02 -8.68 -1.73
N PHE A 88 -0.06 -9.38 -2.09
CA PHE A 88 -0.24 -9.90 -3.45
C PHE A 88 -0.47 -8.79 -4.48
N LEU A 89 -1.26 -7.76 -4.17
CA LEU A 89 -1.49 -6.62 -5.06
C LEU A 89 -0.18 -5.87 -5.36
N TYR A 90 0.58 -5.52 -4.32
CA TYR A 90 1.82 -4.75 -4.45
C TYR A 90 2.91 -5.57 -5.16
N GLY A 91 3.01 -6.88 -4.86
CA GLY A 91 3.92 -7.80 -5.52
C GLY A 91 3.57 -8.05 -6.98
N ALA A 92 2.29 -8.21 -7.32
CA ALA A 92 1.83 -8.32 -8.70
C ALA A 92 2.11 -7.03 -9.49
N ALA A 93 1.84 -5.86 -8.91
CA ALA A 93 2.14 -4.56 -9.54
C ALA A 93 3.64 -4.34 -9.78
N PHE A 94 4.52 -4.84 -8.89
CA PHE A 94 5.98 -4.85 -9.09
C PHE A 94 6.39 -5.75 -10.26
N VAL A 95 5.95 -7.02 -10.25
CA VAL A 95 6.27 -8.01 -11.29
C VAL A 95 5.76 -7.57 -12.67
N LEU A 96 4.51 -7.08 -12.75
CA LEU A 96 3.95 -6.54 -13.99
C LEU A 96 4.63 -5.23 -14.42
N GLY A 97 5.17 -4.44 -13.47
CA GLY A 97 6.03 -3.29 -13.76
C GLY A 97 7.30 -3.68 -14.51
N ILE A 98 7.94 -4.79 -14.13
CA ILE A 98 9.10 -5.34 -14.85
C ILE A 98 8.70 -5.80 -16.26
N PHE A 99 7.58 -6.51 -16.42
CA PHE A 99 7.09 -6.93 -17.73
C PHE A 99 6.68 -5.75 -18.63
N PHE A 100 6.15 -4.67 -18.06
CA PHE A 100 5.87 -3.41 -18.75
C PHE A 100 7.14 -2.76 -19.31
N LEU A 101 8.25 -2.77 -18.54
CA LEU A 101 9.54 -2.25 -19.01
C LEU A 101 10.10 -3.05 -20.20
N LEU A 102 9.84 -4.36 -20.25
CA LEU A 102 10.47 -5.28 -21.20
C LEU A 102 9.69 -5.54 -22.49
N CYS A 103 8.35 -5.61 -22.46
CA CYS A 103 7.60 -6.17 -23.60
C CYS A 103 6.30 -5.46 -24.03
N CYS A 104 5.43 -4.97 -23.13
CA CYS A 104 4.08 -4.55 -23.55
C CYS A 104 3.50 -3.34 -22.79
N PRO A 105 2.96 -2.31 -23.49
CA PRO A 105 2.35 -1.15 -22.84
C PRO A 105 0.99 -1.43 -22.19
N PHE A 106 0.32 -2.55 -22.51
CA PHE A 106 -0.97 -2.93 -21.92
C PHE A 106 -0.91 -3.08 -20.39
N PHE A 107 0.19 -3.64 -19.86
CA PHE A 107 0.37 -3.87 -18.42
C PHE A 107 0.30 -2.59 -17.58
N ARG A 108 0.55 -1.43 -18.18
CA ARG A 108 0.39 -0.11 -17.57
C ARG A 108 -0.97 0.10 -16.90
N TRP A 109 -2.06 -0.23 -17.59
CA TRP A 109 -3.42 -0.06 -17.06
C TRP A 109 -3.74 -1.08 -15.96
N VAL A 110 -3.18 -2.29 -16.08
CA VAL A 110 -3.28 -3.33 -15.04
C VAL A 110 -2.54 -2.89 -13.77
N CYS A 111 -1.31 -2.37 -13.90
CA CYS A 111 -0.55 -1.79 -12.79
C CYS A 111 -1.30 -0.63 -12.12
N LEU A 112 -1.89 0.28 -12.90
CA LEU A 112 -2.69 1.39 -12.39
C LEU A 112 -3.86 0.88 -11.53
N VAL A 113 -4.64 -0.08 -12.04
CA VAL A 113 -5.76 -0.67 -11.30
C VAL A 113 -5.27 -1.37 -10.03
N LEU A 114 -4.16 -2.11 -10.09
CA LEU A 114 -3.58 -2.77 -8.91
C LEU A 114 -3.12 -1.79 -7.83
N ASN A 115 -2.53 -0.65 -8.22
CA ASN A 115 -2.14 0.41 -7.27
C ASN A 115 -3.39 1.09 -6.67
N ILE A 116 -4.44 1.37 -7.47
CA ILE A 116 -5.71 1.93 -6.97
C ILE A 116 -6.34 0.98 -5.93
N VAL A 117 -6.44 -0.32 -6.23
CA VAL A 117 -6.95 -1.31 -5.28
C VAL A 117 -6.03 -1.45 -4.06
N GLY A 118 -4.71 -1.32 -4.26
CA GLY A 118 -3.69 -1.29 -3.21
C GLY A 118 -3.91 -0.17 -2.19
N ILE A 119 -4.16 1.06 -2.64
CA ILE A 119 -4.50 2.21 -1.79
C ILE A 119 -5.71 1.91 -0.92
N PHE A 120 -6.77 1.34 -1.48
CA PHE A 120 -7.98 1.04 -0.71
C PHE A 120 -7.75 -0.11 0.28
N SER A 121 -7.08 -1.19 -0.13
CA SER A 121 -6.84 -2.33 0.74
C SER A 121 -5.92 -1.97 1.91
N LEU A 122 -4.75 -1.39 1.63
CA LEU A 122 -3.79 -1.01 2.67
C LEU A 122 -4.27 0.20 3.48
N GLY A 123 -5.03 1.11 2.84
CA GLY A 123 -5.70 2.23 3.50
C GLY A 123 -6.63 1.79 4.63
N ILE A 124 -7.49 0.80 4.37
CA ILE A 124 -8.38 0.23 5.38
C ILE A 124 -7.58 -0.43 6.52
N VAL A 125 -6.46 -1.11 6.21
CA VAL A 125 -5.61 -1.77 7.22
C VAL A 125 -5.05 -0.76 8.22
N TRP A 126 -4.37 0.29 7.74
CA TRP A 126 -3.77 1.27 8.66
C TRP A 126 -4.84 2.17 9.31
N ALA A 127 -5.95 2.46 8.61
CA ALA A 127 -7.06 3.21 9.19
C ALA A 127 -7.74 2.44 10.34
N ALA A 128 -7.86 1.11 10.26
CA ALA A 128 -8.34 0.29 11.37
C ALA A 128 -7.40 0.36 12.60
N VAL A 129 -6.08 0.37 12.38
CA VAL A 129 -5.08 0.58 13.45
C VAL A 129 -5.22 1.98 14.07
N VAL A 130 -5.35 3.05 13.28
CA VAL A 130 -5.53 4.42 13.78
C VAL A 130 -6.86 4.58 14.53
N LEU A 131 -7.96 4.05 13.99
CA LEU A 131 -9.27 4.09 14.63
C LEU A 131 -9.22 3.41 16.01
N THR A 132 -8.59 2.24 16.11
CA THR A 132 -8.45 1.53 17.40
C THR A 132 -7.42 2.19 18.34
N HIS A 133 -6.54 3.04 17.84
CA HIS A 133 -5.66 3.86 18.67
C HIS A 133 -6.43 4.97 19.41
N TYR A 134 -7.28 5.72 18.68
CA TYR A 134 -7.87 6.97 19.16
C TYR A 134 -9.34 6.87 19.57
N ALA A 135 -10.14 5.96 18.99
CA ALA A 135 -11.55 5.80 19.36
C ALA A 135 -11.68 5.08 20.71
N ASP A 136 -12.45 5.70 21.61
CA ASP A 136 -13.13 5.00 22.70
C ASP A 136 -14.39 4.36 22.11
N GLU A 137 -14.53 3.03 22.23
CA GLU A 137 -15.70 2.31 21.72
C GLU A 137 -16.72 2.00 22.82
N ASP A 138 -16.28 1.79 24.06
CA ASP A 138 -17.10 1.61 25.28
C ASP A 138 -16.17 1.63 26.52
N ASP A 139 -16.72 1.75 27.74
CA ASP A 139 -15.96 1.68 29.01
C ASP A 139 -15.11 0.40 29.16
N HIS A 140 -15.55 -0.71 28.55
CA HIS A 140 -14.81 -1.98 28.53
C HIS A 140 -13.72 -2.07 27.45
N CYS A 141 -13.71 -1.14 26.48
CA CYS A 141 -12.84 -1.16 25.30
C CYS A 141 -12.15 0.20 25.10
N PRO A 142 -11.31 0.64 26.06
CA PRO A 142 -10.73 1.96 26.04
C PRO A 142 -9.80 2.21 24.83
N LYS A 143 -9.62 3.48 24.47
CA LYS A 143 -8.66 3.91 23.44
C LYS A 143 -7.22 3.46 23.75
N MET A 144 -6.55 2.86 22.76
CA MET A 144 -5.23 2.24 22.98
C MET A 144 -4.09 3.24 23.21
N GLU A 145 -4.26 4.51 22.82
CA GLU A 145 -3.33 5.62 23.08
C GLU A 145 -2.87 5.72 24.56
N ARG A 146 -3.71 5.31 25.52
CA ARG A 146 -3.35 5.35 26.96
C ARG A 146 -2.18 4.43 27.30
N PHE A 147 -2.12 3.26 26.65
CA PHE A 147 -1.23 2.13 27.02
C PHE A 147 -0.17 1.81 25.95
N PHE A 148 -0.42 2.20 24.71
CA PHE A 148 0.41 1.89 23.56
C PHE A 148 0.73 3.14 22.73
N LYS A 149 1.85 3.09 22.01
CA LYS A 149 2.16 3.96 20.86
C LYS A 149 1.99 3.17 19.57
N LEU A 150 1.88 3.86 18.44
CA LEU A 150 1.92 3.25 17.11
C LEU A 150 3.30 2.61 16.88
N GLY A 151 3.30 1.39 16.34
CA GLY A 151 4.48 0.54 16.15
C GLY A 151 5.19 0.74 14.81
N VAL A 152 6.28 0.01 14.60
CA VAL A 152 7.11 0.15 13.37
C VAL A 152 6.41 -0.40 12.13
N GLY A 153 5.64 -1.49 12.27
CA GLY A 153 4.88 -2.07 11.16
C GLY A 153 3.79 -1.12 10.64
N PHE A 154 3.18 -0.34 11.53
CA PHE A 154 2.25 0.74 11.15
C PHE A 154 2.95 1.83 10.31
N ALA A 155 4.15 2.25 10.70
CA ALA A 155 4.91 3.24 9.93
C ALA A 155 5.27 2.73 8.53
N PHE A 156 5.64 1.45 8.38
CA PHE A 156 5.88 0.83 7.08
C PHE A 156 4.63 0.79 6.20
N PHE A 157 3.45 0.50 6.77
CA PHE A 157 2.18 0.57 6.02
C PHE A 157 1.85 1.98 5.54
N LEU A 158 2.03 3.02 6.39
CA LEU A 158 1.83 4.41 5.96
C LEU A 158 2.80 4.80 4.84
N VAL A 159 4.09 4.49 4.97
CA VAL A 159 5.09 4.84 3.95
C VAL A 159 4.81 4.09 2.64
N ALA A 160 4.48 2.80 2.69
CA ALA A 160 4.09 2.04 1.50
C ALA A 160 2.86 2.63 0.80
N TRP A 161 1.84 3.02 1.57
CA TRP A 161 0.61 3.65 1.06
C TRP A 161 0.89 5.01 0.38
N CYS A 162 1.78 5.83 0.95
CA CYS A 162 2.24 7.06 0.31
C CYS A 162 3.04 6.82 -0.97
N LEU A 163 3.86 5.76 -1.03
CA LEU A 163 4.61 5.37 -2.23
C LEU A 163 3.68 4.88 -3.35
N ASP A 164 2.63 4.13 -3.00
CA ASP A 164 1.58 3.67 -3.92
C ASP A 164 0.83 4.86 -4.57
N ILE A 165 0.51 5.89 -3.78
CA ILE A 165 -0.05 7.17 -4.29
C ILE A 165 0.90 7.84 -5.29
N ILE A 166 2.20 7.95 -4.97
CA ILE A 166 3.21 8.52 -5.88
C ILE A 166 3.29 7.70 -7.17
N ASN A 167 3.24 6.37 -7.07
CA ASN A 167 3.25 5.48 -8.21
C ASN A 167 2.03 5.65 -9.12
N ILE A 168 0.84 5.87 -8.58
CA ILE A 168 -0.33 6.25 -9.38
C ILE A 168 -0.07 7.55 -10.15
N PHE A 169 0.49 8.58 -9.54
CA PHE A 169 0.81 9.82 -10.26
C PHE A 169 1.87 9.61 -11.35
N LEU A 170 2.94 8.87 -11.09
CA LEU A 170 3.96 8.52 -12.09
C LEU A 170 3.36 7.72 -13.26
N LEU A 171 2.41 6.83 -12.98
CA LEU A 171 1.61 6.18 -14.01
C LEU A 171 0.71 7.19 -14.72
N LEU A 172 -0.06 8.04 -14.05
CA LEU A 172 -0.99 8.97 -14.71
C LEU A 172 -0.32 10.00 -15.62
N ILE A 173 0.79 10.63 -15.20
CA ILE A 173 1.50 11.69 -15.96
C ILE A 173 1.88 11.23 -17.38
N ARG A 174 2.31 9.98 -17.52
CA ARG A 174 2.59 9.32 -18.82
C ARG A 174 1.42 9.34 -19.82
N CYS A 175 0.19 9.54 -19.36
CA CYS A 175 -1.01 9.62 -20.21
C CYS A 175 -1.04 10.93 -21.01
N GLU A 176 -0.51 12.02 -20.43
CA GLU A 176 -0.49 13.34 -21.05
C GLU A 176 0.59 13.42 -22.12
N ASP A 177 1.81 12.93 -21.81
CA ASP A 177 2.92 12.82 -22.76
C ASP A 177 2.54 12.08 -24.06
N GLN A 178 1.77 10.99 -23.97
CA GLN A 178 1.37 10.21 -25.15
C GLN A 178 0.25 10.89 -25.95
N LYS A 179 -0.75 11.49 -25.29
CA LYS A 179 -1.85 12.20 -25.97
C LYS A 179 -1.36 13.43 -26.74
N PHE A 180 -0.35 14.14 -26.24
CA PHE A 180 0.25 15.27 -26.94
C PHE A 180 0.98 14.85 -28.23
N GLY A 181 1.48 13.61 -28.30
CA GLY A 181 2.12 13.05 -29.49
C GLY A 181 1.16 12.67 -30.62
N GLU A 182 -0.03 12.14 -30.30
CA GLU A 182 -1.07 11.83 -31.31
C GLU A 182 -1.78 13.08 -31.85
N SER A 183 -1.91 14.13 -31.02
CA SER A 183 -2.52 15.41 -31.43
C SER A 183 -1.69 16.20 -32.46
N GLY A 184 -0.43 15.81 -32.70
CA GLY A 184 0.52 16.58 -33.52
C GLY A 184 0.49 16.31 -35.02
N ASN A 185 -0.39 15.43 -35.52
CA ASN A 185 -0.37 15.04 -36.94
C ASN A 185 -1.76 14.84 -37.57
N PRO A 186 -2.54 15.92 -37.79
CA PRO A 186 -3.61 15.91 -38.79
C PRO A 186 -2.96 15.79 -40.18
N GLY A 187 -2.82 14.56 -40.67
CA GLY A 187 -2.18 14.25 -41.95
C GLY A 187 -2.84 14.96 -43.13
N LEU A 188 -2.22 16.07 -43.55
CA LEU A 188 -2.63 16.88 -44.70
C LEU A 188 -2.38 16.10 -46.00
N TYR A 189 -3.42 15.46 -46.53
CA TYR A 189 -3.48 15.01 -47.93
C TYR A 189 -4.63 15.71 -48.65
N THR A 190 -4.46 17.02 -48.85
CA THR A 190 -5.23 17.78 -49.85
C THR A 190 -4.50 17.74 -51.20
N THR A 191 -5.25 17.33 -52.22
CA THR A 191 -4.88 17.16 -53.63
C THR A 191 -4.33 18.43 -54.32
N GLY A 192 -3.38 18.26 -55.26
CA GLY A 192 -2.95 19.26 -56.28
C GLY A 192 -1.43 19.52 -56.28
N GLY A 193 -0.72 19.71 -57.41
CA GLY A 193 -1.05 19.65 -58.85
C GLY A 193 -0.01 18.82 -59.65
N GLN A 194 -0.20 18.48 -60.94
CA GLN A 194 0.06 19.33 -62.12
C GLN A 194 1.56 19.76 -62.14
N GLU A 195 2.46 19.34 -63.06
CA GLU A 195 2.61 19.60 -64.51
C GLU A 195 3.83 18.76 -65.05
N GLU A 196 4.13 18.48 -66.35
CA GLU A 196 3.43 18.64 -67.65
C GLU A 196 4.11 17.82 -68.81
N LEU A 197 3.40 17.65 -69.93
CA LEU A 197 3.82 17.70 -71.35
C LEU A 197 5.01 16.86 -71.90
N LYS A 198 4.69 15.77 -72.63
CA LYS A 198 5.13 15.54 -74.04
C LYS A 198 4.31 14.46 -74.77
#